data_AF-R9IDQ8-F1
#
_entry.id   AF-R9IDQ8-F1
#
_cell.length_a   1.000
_cell.length_b   1.000
_cell.length_c   1.000
_cell.angle_alpha   90.00
_cell.angle_beta   90.00
_cell.angle_gamma   90.00
#
_symmetry.space_group_name_H-M   'P 1'
#
loop_
_entity.id
_entity.type
_entity.pdbx_description
1 polymer ?
#
loop_
_entity_poly.entity_id
_entity_poly.type
_entity_poly.pdbx_seq_one_letter_code
_entity_poly.pdbx_strand_id
1 'polypeptide(L)'
;MNVICTRCGSTNVACEAIVNPNSNVFKRYTDESFLYGQCEDCGTYPELTDPDEVKMDIDRLYQEFKSYSDTEPDYANCRIVYKNDGNDLNVKISLKADERIFYHCDSISDLKSLAEYGGEDFIMVQCYQFDNWAGDNTPKFLHDYD
;
A
#
# COMPACT_ATOMS: atom_id res chain seq x y z
N MET A 1 -9.96 8.68 8.20
CA MET A 1 -10.22 7.23 8.29
C MET A 1 -11.49 6.94 7.54
N ASN A 2 -11.31 6.53 6.29
CA ASN A 2 -12.38 6.17 5.39
C ASN A 2 -12.13 4.72 4.96
N VAL A 3 -12.29 3.79 5.90
CA VAL A 3 -12.00 2.38 5.68
C VAL A 3 -12.97 1.82 4.65
N ILE A 4 -12.43 1.22 3.60
CA ILE A 4 -13.19 0.66 2.49
C ILE A 4 -12.94 -0.83 2.33
N CYS A 5 -13.96 -1.50 1.80
CA CYS A 5 -13.87 -2.84 1.26
C CYS A 5 -12.96 -2.86 0.03
N THR A 6 -11.88 -3.65 0.07
CA THR A 6 -10.97 -3.81 -1.09
C THR A 6 -11.66 -4.38 -2.32
N ARG A 7 -12.74 -5.16 -2.13
CA ARG A 7 -13.49 -5.82 -3.21
C ARG A 7 -14.51 -4.95 -3.94
N CYS A 8 -15.21 -4.05 -3.24
CA CYS A 8 -16.30 -3.27 -3.84
C CYS A 8 -16.25 -1.76 -3.55
N GLY A 9 -15.31 -1.29 -2.75
CA GLY A 9 -15.13 0.13 -2.42
C GLY A 9 -16.14 0.67 -1.41
N SER A 10 -17.05 -0.15 -0.91
CA SER A 10 -18.03 0.26 0.09
C SER A 10 -17.37 0.58 1.44
N THR A 11 -17.91 1.57 2.13
CA THR A 11 -17.60 1.92 3.52
C THR A 11 -18.53 1.24 4.52
N ASN A 12 -19.53 0.48 4.05
CA ASN A 12 -20.45 -0.29 4.89
C ASN A 12 -19.77 -1.60 5.32
N VAL A 13 -18.81 -1.45 6.23
CA VAL A 13 -17.90 -2.50 6.65
C VAL A 13 -17.78 -2.58 8.17
N ALA A 14 -17.43 -3.75 8.66
CA ALA A 14 -17.09 -4.03 10.05
C ALA A 14 -15.76 -4.80 10.13
N CYS A 15 -15.10 -4.72 11.27
CA CYS A 15 -13.83 -5.40 11.53
C CYS A 15 -13.65 -5.68 13.02
N GLU A 16 -12.62 -6.46 13.36
CA GLU A 16 -12.26 -6.74 14.74
C GLU A 16 -11.63 -5.52 15.41
N ALA A 17 -11.91 -5.30 16.69
CA ALA A 17 -11.38 -4.18 17.45
C ALA A 17 -11.14 -4.53 18.92
N ILE A 18 -10.17 -3.84 19.54
CA ILE A 18 -9.96 -3.95 20.98
C ILE A 18 -11.00 -3.09 21.69
N VAL A 19 -11.86 -3.74 22.48
CA VAL A 19 -12.91 -3.10 23.29
C VAL A 19 -12.64 -3.40 24.76
N ASN A 20 -12.87 -2.43 25.64
CA ASN A 20 -12.92 -2.72 27.07
C ASN A 20 -14.25 -3.44 27.39
N PRO A 21 -14.23 -4.72 27.79
CA PRO A 21 -15.45 -5.52 27.95
C PRO A 21 -16.31 -5.08 29.14
N ASN A 22 -15.75 -4.37 30.12
CA ASN A 22 -16.52 -3.90 31.29
C ASN A 22 -17.25 -2.59 31.02
N SER A 23 -16.72 -1.76 30.11
CA SER A 23 -17.29 -0.44 29.82
C SER A 23 -17.90 -0.34 28.42
N ASN A 24 -17.74 -1.37 27.58
CA ASN A 24 -18.10 -1.36 26.16
C ASN A 24 -17.49 -0.18 25.39
N VAL A 25 -16.31 0.28 25.80
CA VAL A 25 -15.61 1.41 25.18
C VAL A 25 -14.57 0.87 24.20
N PHE A 26 -14.69 1.28 22.94
CA PHE A 26 -13.69 1.06 21.91
C PHE A 26 -12.33 1.64 22.33
N LYS A 27 -11.24 0.90 22.10
CA LYS A 27 -9.87 1.34 22.38
C LYS A 27 -9.11 1.67 21.11
N ARG A 28 -8.98 0.70 20.21
CA ARG A 28 -8.25 0.84 18.95
C ARG A 28 -8.51 -0.36 18.04
N TYR A 29 -8.19 -0.18 16.77
CA TYR A 29 -7.91 -1.26 15.83
C TYR A 29 -6.47 -1.78 16.05
N THR A 30 -6.25 -3.06 15.80
CA THR A 30 -4.91 -3.66 15.70
C THR A 30 -4.45 -3.64 14.24
N ASP A 31 -3.18 -3.94 14.02
CA ASP A 31 -2.59 -4.17 12.70
C ASP A 31 -3.35 -5.23 11.88
N GLU A 32 -3.82 -6.29 12.52
CA GLU A 32 -4.56 -7.37 11.84
C GLU A 32 -6.08 -7.10 11.71
N SER A 33 -6.61 -6.03 12.32
CA SER A 33 -8.05 -5.75 12.37
C SER A 33 -8.69 -5.78 10.98
N PHE A 34 -7.96 -5.32 9.95
CA PHE A 34 -8.51 -5.16 8.62
C PHE A 34 -8.34 -6.40 7.73
N LEU A 35 -7.57 -7.41 8.14
CA LEU A 35 -7.37 -8.63 7.33
C LEU A 35 -8.64 -9.47 7.20
N TYR A 36 -9.51 -9.43 8.22
CA TYR A 36 -10.75 -10.21 8.28
C TYR A 36 -11.97 -9.30 8.38
N GLY A 37 -12.06 -8.35 7.45
CA GLY A 37 -13.21 -7.45 7.35
C GLY A 37 -14.50 -8.19 7.03
N GLN A 38 -15.62 -7.55 7.35
CA GLN A 38 -16.95 -7.91 6.88
C GLN A 38 -17.49 -6.76 6.07
N CYS A 39 -17.96 -7.00 4.84
CA CYS A 39 -18.63 -5.99 4.03
C CYS A 39 -20.09 -6.35 3.83
N GLU A 40 -20.98 -5.46 4.25
CA GLU A 40 -22.42 -5.67 4.20
C GLU A 40 -22.98 -5.56 2.77
N ASP A 41 -22.33 -4.74 1.92
CA ASP A 41 -22.84 -4.47 0.57
C ASP A 41 -22.50 -5.58 -0.43
N CYS A 42 -21.30 -6.17 -0.36
CA CYS A 42 -20.96 -7.33 -1.19
C CYS A 42 -21.19 -8.68 -0.49
N GLY A 43 -21.51 -8.66 0.82
CA GLY A 43 -21.83 -9.86 1.60
C GLY A 43 -20.64 -10.83 1.75
N THR A 44 -19.41 -10.33 1.66
CA THR A 44 -18.18 -11.13 1.76
C THR A 44 -17.30 -10.67 2.93
N TYR A 45 -16.19 -11.38 3.14
CA TYR A 45 -15.21 -11.08 4.19
C TYR A 45 -13.86 -10.65 3.61
N PRO A 46 -13.78 -9.47 2.94
CA PRO A 46 -12.54 -9.03 2.30
C PRO A 46 -11.58 -8.39 3.31
N GLU A 47 -10.31 -8.28 2.91
CA GLU A 47 -9.42 -7.31 3.55
C GLU A 47 -10.01 -5.90 3.39
N LEU A 48 -9.85 -5.07 4.42
CA LEU A 48 -10.20 -3.65 4.39
C LEU A 48 -8.93 -2.81 4.28
N THR A 49 -9.06 -1.58 3.82
CA THR A 49 -7.95 -0.64 3.80
C THR A 49 -8.44 0.75 4.16
N ASP A 50 -7.61 1.54 4.86
CA ASP A 50 -7.79 2.99 4.99
C ASP A 50 -6.92 3.69 3.94
N PRO A 51 -7.51 4.16 2.81
CA PRO A 51 -6.75 4.80 1.75
C PRO A 51 -5.97 6.03 2.23
N ASP A 52 -6.49 6.74 3.24
CA ASP A 52 -5.83 7.93 3.77
C ASP A 52 -4.53 7.56 4.51
N GLU A 53 -4.54 6.47 5.28
CA GLU A 53 -3.36 5.97 5.98
C GLU A 53 -2.28 5.53 5.00
N VAL A 54 -2.66 4.77 3.96
CA VAL A 54 -1.73 4.33 2.91
C VAL A 54 -1.11 5.55 2.20
N LYS A 55 -1.90 6.59 1.88
CA LYS A 55 -1.39 7.83 1.27
C LYS A 55 -0.42 8.59 2.18
N MET A 56 -0.69 8.62 3.49
CA MET A 56 0.22 9.21 4.48
C MET A 56 1.54 8.44 4.57
N ASP A 57 1.50 7.11 4.49
CA ASP A 57 2.70 6.28 4.45
C ASP A 57 3.52 6.50 3.19
N ILE A 58 2.87 6.62 2.02
CA ILE A 58 3.52 7.00 0.76
C ILE A 58 4.24 8.34 0.92
N ASP A 59 3.58 9.36 1.49
CA ASP A 59 4.21 10.67 1.72
C ASP A 59 5.43 10.55 2.63
N ARG A 60 5.29 9.82 3.76
CA ARG A 60 6.37 9.63 4.72
C ARG A 60 7.58 8.94 4.07
N LEU A 61 7.35 7.82 3.38
CA LEU A 61 8.40 7.04 2.72
C LEU A 61 9.06 7.81 1.57
N TYR A 62 8.30 8.63 0.86
CA TYR A 62 8.84 9.48 -0.19
C TYR A 62 9.75 10.57 0.40
N GLN A 63 9.33 11.23 1.49
CA GLN A 63 10.18 12.20 2.20
C GLN A 63 11.44 11.54 2.77
N GLU A 64 11.31 10.31 3.30
CA GLU A 64 12.44 9.51 3.75
C GLU A 64 13.42 9.25 2.61
N PHE A 65 12.93 8.81 1.43
CA PHE A 65 13.76 8.63 0.24
C PHE A 65 14.50 9.91 -0.17
N LYS A 66 13.79 11.04 -0.23
CA LYS A 66 14.37 12.35 -0.57
C LYS A 66 15.36 12.87 0.48
N SER A 67 15.37 12.33 1.69
CA SER A 67 16.33 12.73 2.74
C SER A 67 17.76 12.24 2.47
N TYR A 68 17.92 11.18 1.68
CA TYR A 68 19.22 10.59 1.34
C TYR A 68 19.50 10.51 -0.17
N SER A 69 18.53 10.85 -1.03
CA SER A 69 18.67 10.81 -2.48
C SER A 69 18.26 12.14 -3.13
N ASP A 70 19.14 12.66 -3.99
CA ASP A 70 18.86 13.87 -4.79
C ASP A 70 17.97 13.58 -6.00
N THR A 71 17.82 12.31 -6.41
CA THR A 71 17.03 11.93 -7.58
C THR A 71 15.57 11.67 -7.22
N GLU A 72 14.72 11.56 -8.23
CA GLU A 72 13.40 10.95 -8.08
C GLU A 72 13.52 9.42 -8.07
N PRO A 73 12.70 8.71 -7.26
CA PRO A 73 12.69 7.25 -7.22
C PRO A 73 12.26 6.67 -8.57
N ASP A 74 12.82 5.52 -8.92
CA ASP A 74 12.41 4.82 -10.15
C ASP A 74 11.14 4.00 -9.92
N TYR A 75 10.95 3.45 -8.72
CA TYR A 75 9.80 2.62 -8.38
C TYR A 75 9.46 2.63 -6.89
N ALA A 76 8.26 2.14 -6.57
CA ALA A 76 7.81 1.82 -5.22
C ALA A 76 7.60 0.31 -5.08
N ASN A 77 8.06 -0.27 -3.96
CA ASN A 77 7.69 -1.64 -3.56
C ASN A 77 6.39 -1.58 -2.76
N CYS A 78 5.36 -2.27 -3.22
CA CYS A 78 4.01 -2.17 -2.68
C CYS A 78 3.37 -3.54 -2.52
N ARG A 79 2.35 -3.62 -1.67
CA ARG A 79 1.41 -4.75 -1.63
C ARG A 79 0.08 -4.31 -2.23
N ILE A 80 -0.42 -5.11 -3.15
CA ILE A 80 -1.73 -4.94 -3.77
C ILE A 80 -2.63 -6.12 -3.43
N VAL A 81 -3.93 -5.89 -3.40
CA VAL A 81 -4.98 -6.90 -3.25
C VAL A 81 -5.87 -6.86 -4.50
N TYR A 82 -6.08 -8.00 -5.14
CA TYR A 82 -6.99 -8.10 -6.27
C TYR A 82 -8.46 -8.08 -5.83
N LYS A 83 -9.29 -7.32 -6.55
CA LYS A 83 -10.70 -7.10 -6.20
C LYS A 83 -11.56 -8.34 -6.40
N ASN A 84 -11.17 -9.22 -7.33
CA ASN A 84 -11.98 -10.38 -7.74
C ASN A 84 -11.95 -11.52 -6.70
N ASP A 85 -10.77 -11.89 -6.23
CA ASP A 85 -10.53 -13.06 -5.39
C ASP A 85 -9.86 -12.74 -4.05
N GLY A 86 -9.39 -11.50 -3.85
CA GLY A 86 -8.73 -11.08 -2.63
C GLY A 86 -7.29 -11.57 -2.49
N ASN A 87 -6.72 -12.22 -3.53
CA ASN A 87 -5.31 -12.59 -3.53
C ASN A 87 -4.45 -11.32 -3.50
N ASP A 88 -3.35 -11.38 -2.75
CA ASP A 88 -2.41 -10.28 -2.64
C ASP A 88 -1.07 -10.60 -3.30
N LEU A 89 -0.39 -9.55 -3.74
CA LEU A 89 0.94 -9.64 -4.34
C LEU A 89 1.83 -8.48 -3.88
N ASN A 90 3.10 -8.80 -3.65
CA ASN A 90 4.15 -7.80 -3.55
C ASN A 90 4.65 -7.46 -4.96
N VAL A 91 4.53 -6.20 -5.34
CA VAL A 91 4.81 -5.71 -6.70
C VAL A 91 5.73 -4.50 -6.68
N LYS A 92 6.39 -4.25 -7.82
CA LYS A 92 7.09 -3.00 -8.10
C LYS A 92 6.23 -2.17 -9.02
N ILE A 93 5.80 -1.00 -8.55
CA ILE A 93 5.07 -0.02 -9.34
C ILE A 93 6.07 1.04 -9.77
N SER A 94 6.22 1.22 -11.08
CA SER A 94 7.20 2.17 -11.60
C SER A 94 6.69 3.60 -11.55
N LEU A 95 7.64 4.51 -11.39
CA LEU A 95 7.46 5.96 -11.45
C LEU A 95 8.22 6.57 -12.64
N LYS A 96 8.86 5.72 -13.45
CA LYS A 96 9.49 6.06 -14.73
C LYS A 96 9.04 5.06 -15.77
N ALA A 97 8.85 5.52 -17.01
CA ALA A 97 8.45 4.64 -18.09
C ALA A 97 9.47 3.49 -18.27
N ASP A 98 9.05 2.27 -17.92
CA ASP A 98 9.75 1.02 -18.15
C ASP A 98 8.73 0.02 -18.69
N GLU A 99 9.13 -0.85 -19.62
CA GLU A 99 8.23 -1.83 -20.25
C GLU A 99 8.18 -3.16 -19.46
N ARG A 100 8.98 -3.33 -18.40
CA ARG A 100 9.15 -4.63 -17.68
C ARG A 100 8.48 -4.71 -16.31
N ILE A 101 7.47 -3.91 -16.05
CA ILE A 101 6.91 -3.61 -14.72
C ILE A 101 5.44 -4.01 -14.60
N PHE A 102 4.99 -4.26 -13.37
CA PHE A 102 3.61 -4.64 -13.05
C PHE A 102 2.61 -3.55 -13.42
N TYR A 103 2.91 -2.32 -13.03
CA TYR A 103 2.09 -1.14 -13.26
C TYR A 103 2.96 0.11 -13.29
N HIS A 104 2.50 1.15 -13.99
CA HIS A 104 3.21 2.42 -14.15
C HIS A 104 2.36 3.59 -13.67
N CYS A 105 2.97 4.49 -12.92
CA CYS A 105 2.38 5.75 -12.46
C CYS A 105 3.26 6.91 -12.95
N ASP A 106 2.64 7.97 -13.48
CA ASP A 106 3.39 9.15 -13.95
C ASP A 106 3.84 10.07 -12.81
N SER A 107 3.29 9.88 -11.61
CA SER A 107 3.58 10.69 -10.45
C SER A 107 3.29 9.98 -9.12
N ILE A 108 3.80 10.55 -8.02
CA ILE A 108 3.40 10.15 -6.65
C ILE A 108 1.90 10.33 -6.43
N SER A 109 1.25 11.29 -7.08
CA SER A 109 -0.20 11.47 -6.99
C SER A 109 -0.94 10.29 -7.64
N ASP A 110 -0.44 9.79 -8.76
CA ASP A 110 -1.03 8.63 -9.43
C ASP A 110 -0.80 7.37 -8.59
N LEU A 111 0.39 7.21 -8.00
CA LEU A 111 0.67 6.12 -7.05
C LEU A 111 -0.30 6.14 -5.86
N LYS A 112 -0.56 7.31 -5.28
CA LYS A 112 -1.54 7.50 -4.20
C LYS A 112 -2.97 7.14 -4.61
N SER A 113 -3.33 7.39 -5.87
CA SER A 113 -4.67 7.05 -6.37
C SER A 113 -4.92 5.54 -6.37
N LEU A 114 -3.87 4.70 -6.45
CA LEU A 114 -3.99 3.24 -6.37
C LEU A 114 -4.44 2.74 -5.00
N ALA A 115 -4.33 3.56 -3.94
CA ALA A 115 -4.88 3.24 -2.63
C ALA A 115 -6.39 3.48 -2.54
N GLU A 116 -6.98 4.20 -3.50
CA GLU A 116 -8.42 4.42 -3.58
C GLU A 116 -9.11 3.30 -4.37
N TYR A 117 -10.43 3.17 -4.18
CA TYR A 117 -11.21 2.27 -5.02
C TYR A 117 -11.40 2.87 -6.42
N GLY A 118 -10.44 2.61 -7.31
CA GLY A 118 -10.42 3.07 -8.70
C GLY A 118 -10.93 2.05 -9.72
N GLY A 119 -10.59 2.28 -10.99
CA GLY A 119 -10.96 1.42 -12.13
C GLY A 119 -10.09 0.16 -12.30
N GLU A 120 -8.91 0.12 -11.68
CA GLU A 120 -7.99 -1.03 -11.77
C GLU A 120 -8.60 -2.29 -11.16
N ASP A 121 -8.08 -3.47 -11.50
CA ASP A 121 -8.54 -4.75 -10.95
C ASP A 121 -7.95 -5.06 -9.57
N PHE A 122 -7.07 -4.19 -9.06
CA PHE A 122 -6.47 -4.25 -7.73
C PHE A 122 -6.64 -2.95 -6.95
N ILE A 123 -6.29 -3.01 -5.67
CA ILE A 123 -6.11 -1.85 -4.78
C ILE A 123 -4.77 -1.99 -4.05
N MET A 124 -4.02 -0.91 -3.95
CA MET A 124 -2.76 -0.88 -3.21
C MET A 124 -3.04 -0.65 -1.73
N VAL A 125 -2.74 -1.65 -0.91
CA VAL A 125 -3.03 -1.62 0.53
C VAL A 125 -1.81 -1.27 1.37
N GLN A 126 -0.61 -1.29 0.78
CA GLN A 126 0.61 -0.94 1.50
C GLN A 126 1.72 -0.46 0.55
N CYS A 127 2.51 0.51 1.00
CA CYS A 127 3.79 0.89 0.39
C CYS A 127 4.91 0.59 1.38
N TYR A 128 5.94 -0.13 0.95
CA TYR A 128 7.05 -0.55 1.80
C TYR A 128 8.23 0.41 1.73
N GLN A 129 8.62 0.82 0.51
CA GLN A 129 9.76 1.70 0.28
C GLN A 129 9.79 2.22 -1.16
N PHE A 130 10.52 3.30 -1.37
CA PHE A 130 10.93 3.78 -2.69
C PHE A 130 12.38 3.42 -2.95
N ASP A 131 12.72 3.16 -4.21
CA ASP A 131 14.08 2.84 -4.61
C ASP A 131 14.32 3.19 -6.08
N ASN A 132 15.59 3.17 -6.48
CA ASN A 132 16.01 3.27 -7.86
C ASN A 132 16.35 1.88 -8.39
N TRP A 133 16.14 1.64 -9.68
CA TRP A 133 16.72 0.47 -10.33
C TRP A 133 18.23 0.54 -10.19
N ALA A 134 18.85 -0.60 -9.89
CA ALA A 134 20.30 -0.66 -9.87
C ALA A 134 20.82 -0.37 -11.30
N GLY A 135 21.25 0.85 -11.56
CA GLY A 135 22.21 1.12 -12.62
C GLY A 135 23.59 0.94 -12.02
N ASP A 136 24.30 -0.16 -12.30
CA ASP A 136 25.74 -0.36 -12.02
C ASP A 136 26.29 0.31 -10.74
N ASN A 137 25.52 0.25 -9.65
CA ASN A 137 25.90 0.79 -8.35
C ASN A 137 26.19 -0.39 -7.42
N THR A 138 27.21 -1.17 -7.78
CA THR A 138 28.05 -1.74 -6.73
C THR A 138 28.47 -0.59 -5.81
N PRO A 139 28.33 -0.72 -4.48
CA PRO A 139 28.95 0.23 -3.57
C PRO A 139 30.44 0.33 -3.95
N LYS A 140 30.99 1.53 -4.13
CA LYS A 140 32.44 1.77 -4.29
C LYS A 140 33.28 1.31 -3.08
N PHE A 141 32.71 0.54 -2.16
CA PHE A 141 33.31 0.07 -0.92
C PHE A 141 33.43 -1.45 -0.84
N LEU A 142 33.36 -2.19 -1.95
CA LEU A 142 33.61 -3.64 -1.97
C LEU A 142 34.74 -4.06 -2.94
N HIS A 143 35.73 -3.19 -3.11
CA HIS A 143 37.09 -3.63 -3.43
C HIS A 143 37.95 -3.23 -2.25
N ASP A 144 38.17 -4.18 -1.33
CA ASP A 144 39.41 -4.36 -0.57
C ASP A 144 39.15 -5.41 0.51
N TYR A 145 39.22 -6.68 0.12
CA TYR A 145 39.78 -7.72 0.96
C TYR A 145 40.58 -8.65 0.03
N ASP A 146 41.90 -8.48 0.11
CA ASP A 146 42.92 -9.39 -0.42
C ASP A 146 42.74 -10.82 0.09
#